data_AF-A0A842KTR7-F1
#
_entry.id   AF-A0A842KTR7-F1
#
_cell.length_a   1.000
_cell.length_b   1.000
_cell.length_c   1.000
_cell.angle_alpha   90.00
_cell.angle_beta   90.00
_cell.angle_gamma   90.00
#
_symmetry.space_group_name_H-M   'P 1'
#
loop_
_entity.id
_entity.type
_entity.pdbx_description
1 polymer ?
#
loop_
_entity_poly.entity_id
_entity_poly.type
_entity_poly.pdbx_seq_one_letter_code
_entity_poly.pdbx_strand_id
1 'polypeptide(L)'
;MDIDIEQCRENDKIKELISTSGLPIKYIKILLRLADAIYLNAINYNVRIKDGEVSILLVSSKGENEFGRFTTSALTNVFYRIRELEKKHEDIDTKCRVHDGILEVQFKFA
;
A
#
# COMPACT_ATOMS: atom_id res chain seq x y z
N MET A 1 10.51 -1.39 -17.85
CA MET A 1 9.06 -1.22 -18.02
C MET A 1 8.74 0.05 -17.28
N ASP A 2 8.54 1.15 -17.99
CA ASP A 2 8.25 2.45 -17.37
C ASP A 2 6.93 2.32 -16.62
N ILE A 3 7.02 2.17 -15.31
CA ILE A 3 5.85 2.30 -14.47
C ILE A 3 5.58 3.79 -14.50
N ASP A 4 4.56 4.19 -15.27
CA ASP A 4 3.99 5.53 -15.22
C ASP A 4 3.29 5.65 -13.86
N ILE A 5 4.12 5.75 -12.81
CA ILE A 5 3.72 6.01 -11.45
C ILE A 5 3.42 7.48 -11.44
N GLU A 6 2.20 7.84 -11.85
CA GLU A 6 1.59 9.07 -11.38
C GLU A 6 1.70 9.02 -9.86
N GLN A 7 2.72 9.69 -9.29
CA GLN A 7 2.92 9.73 -7.85
C GLN A 7 1.67 10.35 -7.26
N CYS A 8 0.74 9.53 -6.80
CA CYS A 8 -0.41 9.99 -6.04
C CYS A 8 0.09 10.43 -4.67
N ARG A 9 0.64 11.65 -4.62
CA ARG A 9 1.02 12.32 -3.37
C ARG A 9 -0.22 12.61 -2.50
N GLU A 10 -1.39 12.52 -3.10
CA GLU A 10 -2.69 12.78 -2.48
C GLU A 10 -3.34 11.47 -2.03
N ASN A 11 -3.30 11.22 -0.72
CA ASN A 11 -3.96 10.08 -0.07
C ASN A 11 -5.44 9.96 -0.47
N ASP A 12 -6.11 11.09 -0.68
CA ASP A 12 -7.54 11.11 -1.03
C ASP A 12 -7.81 10.51 -2.41
N LYS A 13 -6.95 10.75 -3.41
CA LYS A 13 -7.04 10.12 -4.73
C LYS A 13 -6.84 8.60 -4.64
N ILE A 14 -5.90 8.15 -3.81
CA ILE A 14 -5.68 6.71 -3.58
C ILE A 14 -6.90 6.07 -2.93
N LYS A 15 -7.49 6.75 -1.94
CA LYS A 15 -8.71 6.28 -1.28
C LYS A 15 -9.90 6.23 -2.25
N GLU A 16 -10.02 7.20 -3.15
CA GLU A 16 -11.04 7.20 -4.20
C GLU A 16 -10.88 5.99 -5.13
N LEU A 17 -9.64 5.71 -5.59
CA LEU A 17 -9.32 4.53 -6.39
C LEU A 17 -9.69 3.23 -5.67
N ILE A 18 -9.33 3.09 -4.39
CA ILE A 18 -9.67 1.92 -3.57
C ILE A 18 -11.20 1.80 -3.43
N SER A 19 -11.90 2.91 -3.18
CA SER A 19 -13.35 2.92 -2.92
C SER A 19 -14.18 2.57 -4.16
N THR A 20 -13.65 2.84 -5.36
CA THR A 20 -14.32 2.60 -6.64
C THR A 20 -13.85 1.33 -7.35
N SER A 21 -12.95 0.56 -6.73
CA SER A 21 -12.24 -0.59 -7.31
C SER A 21 -13.09 -1.83 -7.65
N GLY A 22 -14.36 -1.86 -7.27
CA GLY A 22 -15.22 -3.05 -7.42
C GLY A 22 -14.87 -4.22 -6.48
N LEU A 23 -13.89 -4.06 -5.59
CA LEU A 23 -13.59 -5.05 -4.56
C LEU A 23 -14.76 -5.20 -3.57
N PRO A 24 -14.90 -6.38 -2.94
CA PRO A 24 -15.79 -6.54 -1.79
C PRO A 24 -15.60 -5.45 -0.73
N ILE A 25 -16.71 -4.93 -0.20
CA ILE A 25 -16.73 -3.82 0.77
C ILE A 25 -15.82 -4.09 1.98
N LYS A 26 -15.70 -5.36 2.39
CA LYS A 26 -14.77 -5.81 3.45
C LYS A 26 -13.34 -5.39 3.13
N TYR A 27 -12.85 -5.74 1.93
CA TYR A 27 -11.46 -5.47 1.51
C TYR A 27 -11.23 -3.99 1.24
N ILE A 28 -12.22 -3.27 0.69
CA ILE A 28 -12.16 -1.80 0.55
C ILE A 28 -11.90 -1.15 1.92
N LYS A 29 -12.70 -1.48 2.95
CA LYS A 29 -12.53 -0.91 4.30
C LYS A 29 -11.16 -1.22 4.91
N ILE A 30 -10.64 -2.41 4.67
CA ILE A 30 -9.32 -2.84 5.13
C ILE A 30 -8.23 -2.00 4.45
N LEU A 31 -8.27 -1.88 3.13
CA LEU A 31 -7.31 -1.12 2.34
C LEU A 31 -7.33 0.37 2.67
N LEU A 32 -8.51 0.97 2.90
CA LEU A 32 -8.63 2.37 3.31
C LEU A 32 -7.96 2.64 4.67
N ARG A 33 -8.10 1.72 5.64
CA ARG A 33 -7.42 1.83 6.93
C ARG A 33 -5.91 1.69 6.80
N LEU A 34 -5.45 0.82 5.89
CA LEU A 34 -4.04 0.66 5.61
C LEU A 34 -3.47 1.91 4.91
N ALA A 35 -4.19 2.48 3.95
CA ALA A 35 -3.88 3.75 3.30
C ALA A 35 -3.68 4.89 4.33
N ASP A 36 -4.59 5.00 5.31
CA ASP A 36 -4.44 5.93 6.43
C ASP A 36 -3.18 5.67 7.25
N ALA A 37 -2.89 4.41 7.58
CA ALA A 37 -1.70 4.05 8.33
C ALA A 37 -0.41 4.38 7.58
N ILE A 38 -0.35 4.15 6.26
CA ILE A 38 0.81 4.50 5.43
C ILE A 38 0.99 6.01 5.39
N TYR A 39 -0.10 6.76 5.19
CA TYR A 39 -0.06 8.23 5.15
C TYR A 39 0.40 8.84 6.48
N LEU A 40 -0.11 8.35 7.62
CA LEU A 40 0.27 8.80 8.96
C LEU A 40 1.74 8.50 9.30
N ASN A 41 2.31 7.45 8.69
CA ASN A 41 3.73 7.14 8.81
C ASN A 41 4.60 7.90 7.79
N ALA A 42 4.04 8.92 7.15
CA ALA A 42 4.74 9.80 6.23
C ALA A 42 5.46 9.03 5.10
N ILE A 43 4.81 8.01 4.53
CA ILE A 43 5.30 7.29 3.37
C ILE A 43 4.53 7.75 2.13
N ASN A 44 5.25 8.06 1.06
CA ASN A 44 4.71 8.22 -0.28
C ASN A 44 4.45 6.83 -0.86
N TYR A 45 3.27 6.62 -1.43
CA TYR A 45 2.89 5.33 -1.95
C TYR A 45 1.91 5.46 -3.11
N ASN A 46 1.74 4.39 -3.86
CA ASN A 46 0.71 4.27 -4.89
C ASN A 46 -0.03 2.94 -4.71
N VAL A 47 -1.18 2.84 -5.35
CA VAL A 47 -1.97 1.62 -5.35
C VAL A 47 -2.30 1.24 -6.78
N ARG A 48 -2.12 -0.03 -7.11
CA ARG A 48 -2.56 -0.64 -8.35
C ARG A 48 -3.55 -1.74 -8.01
N ILE A 49 -4.66 -1.77 -8.71
CA ILE A 49 -5.69 -2.80 -8.56
C ILE A 49 -5.90 -3.43 -9.93
N LYS A 50 -5.65 -4.73 -10.06
CA LYS A 50 -5.77 -5.45 -11.33
C LYS A 50 -6.17 -6.90 -11.07
N ASP A 51 -7.18 -7.38 -11.79
CA ASP A 51 -7.64 -8.78 -11.74
C ASP A 51 -7.95 -9.28 -10.31
N GLY A 52 -8.44 -8.38 -9.44
CA GLY A 52 -8.73 -8.68 -8.03
C GLY A 52 -7.50 -8.68 -7.10
N GLU A 53 -6.29 -8.52 -7.64
CA GLU A 53 -5.06 -8.33 -6.88
C GLU A 53 -4.81 -6.84 -6.63
N VAL A 54 -4.28 -6.52 -5.44
CA VAL A 54 -3.95 -5.14 -5.05
C VAL A 54 -2.47 -5.05 -4.74
N SER A 55 -1.76 -4.16 -5.41
CA SER A 55 -0.37 -3.85 -5.13
C SER A 55 -0.28 -2.46 -4.52
N ILE A 56 0.29 -2.37 -3.32
CA ILE A 56 0.65 -1.11 -2.68
C ILE A 56 2.15 -0.89 -2.90
N LEU A 57 2.50 0.14 -3.66
CA LEU A 57 3.87 0.48 -4.01
C LEU A 57 4.36 1.57 -3.06
N LEU A 58 5.15 1.21 -2.06
CA LEU A 58 5.82 2.17 -1.18
C LEU A 58 7.01 2.76 -1.94
N VAL A 59 7.05 4.09 -2.03
CA VAL A 59 7.99 4.82 -2.89
C VAL A 59 9.13 5.44 -2.09
N SER A 60 8.81 6.20 -1.05
CA SER A 60 9.82 6.83 -0.17
C SER A 60 9.19 7.36 1.11
N SER A 61 10.00 7.66 2.12
CA SER A 61 9.59 8.53 3.22
C SER A 61 9.49 9.99 2.76
N LYS A 62 8.39 10.68 3.12
CA LYS A 62 8.13 12.09 2.79
C LYS A 62 9.21 13.06 3.29
N GLY A 63 9.87 12.72 4.41
CA GLY A 63 10.95 13.54 4.96
C GLY A 63 12.26 13.43 4.17
N GLU A 64 12.50 12.27 3.55
CA GLU A 64 13.71 12.02 2.76
C GLU A 64 13.54 12.50 1.31
N ASN A 65 12.32 12.34 0.74
CA ASN A 65 11.99 12.60 -0.67
C ASN A 65 12.90 11.92 -1.70
N GLU A 66 13.80 11.04 -1.25
CA GLU A 66 14.66 10.21 -2.05
C GLU A 66 13.96 8.88 -2.33
N PHE A 67 13.86 8.53 -3.61
CA PHE A 67 13.19 7.33 -4.05
C PHE A 67 13.85 6.06 -3.47
N GLY A 68 13.03 5.15 -2.96
CA GLY A 68 13.47 3.91 -2.31
C GLY A 68 14.10 4.08 -0.93
N ARG A 69 14.11 5.30 -0.39
CA ARG A 69 14.61 5.57 0.96
C ARG A 69 13.47 5.66 1.95
N PHE A 70 13.54 4.83 2.98
CA PHE A 70 12.53 4.77 4.04
C PHE A 70 13.18 4.83 5.40
N THR A 71 12.52 5.49 6.35
CA THR A 71 12.86 5.34 7.76
C THR A 71 12.38 3.98 8.24
N THR A 72 13.22 3.31 9.04
CA THR A 72 12.90 1.99 9.62
C THR A 72 11.66 2.05 10.49
N SER A 73 11.45 3.15 11.21
CA SER A 73 10.26 3.39 12.05
C SER A 73 8.97 3.41 11.22
N ALA A 74 8.95 4.12 10.09
CA ALA A 74 7.77 4.21 9.24
C ALA A 74 7.40 2.85 8.63
N LEU A 75 8.39 2.12 8.09
CA LEU A 75 8.16 0.78 7.56
C LEU A 75 7.70 -0.22 8.63
N THR A 76 8.32 -0.19 9.81
CA THR A 76 7.96 -1.08 10.92
C THR A 76 6.49 -0.89 11.29
N ASN A 77 6.01 0.35 11.38
CA ASN A 77 4.62 0.62 11.70
C ASN A 77 3.66 0.13 10.62
N VAL A 78 3.98 0.32 9.34
CA VAL A 78 3.15 -0.18 8.22
C VAL A 78 3.11 -1.71 8.22
N PHE A 79 4.26 -2.37 8.31
CA PHE A 79 4.33 -3.84 8.34
C PHE A 79 3.66 -4.44 9.57
N TYR A 80 3.74 -3.78 10.72
CA TYR A 80 2.99 -4.18 11.89
C TYR A 80 1.48 -4.19 11.62
N ARG A 81 0.94 -3.17 10.93
CA ARG A 81 -0.49 -3.13 10.57
C ARG A 81 -0.88 -4.22 9.58
N ILE A 82 -0.01 -4.52 8.61
CA ILE A 82 -0.23 -5.63 7.66
C ILE A 82 -0.26 -6.96 8.40
N ARG A 83 0.70 -7.22 9.28
CA ARG A 83 0.71 -8.44 10.12
C ARG A 83 -0.56 -8.59 10.96
N GLU A 84 -1.05 -7.50 11.55
CA GLU A 84 -2.27 -7.53 12.37
C GLU A 84 -3.55 -7.74 11.53
N LEU A 85 -3.51 -7.37 10.25
CA LEU A 85 -4.56 -7.64 9.27
C LEU A 85 -4.56 -9.11 8.88
N GLU A 86 -3.40 -9.68 8.55
CA GLU A 86 -3.26 -11.11 8.20
C GLU A 86 -3.76 -12.02 9.32
N LYS A 87 -3.41 -11.70 10.58
CA LYS A 87 -3.91 -12.44 11.75
C LYS A 87 -5.44 -12.43 11.90
N LYS A 88 -6.11 -11.39 11.41
CA LYS A 88 -7.57 -11.21 11.56
C LYS A 88 -8.35 -11.73 10.37
N HIS A 89 -7.68 -11.95 9.25
CA HIS A 89 -8.29 -12.21 7.96
C HIS A 89 -7.49 -13.30 7.24
N GLU A 90 -7.84 -14.56 7.53
CA GLU A 90 -7.20 -15.74 6.93
C GLU A 90 -7.40 -15.82 5.41
N ASP A 91 -8.36 -15.07 4.88
CA ASP A 91 -8.68 -14.94 3.46
C ASP A 91 -7.81 -13.91 2.71
N ILE A 92 -6.78 -13.37 3.36
CA ILE A 92 -5.87 -12.38 2.79
C ILE A 92 -4.44 -12.94 2.81
N ASP A 93 -3.88 -13.15 1.62
CA ASP A 93 -2.46 -13.48 1.44
C ASP A 93 -1.70 -12.22 1.05
N THR A 94 -0.54 -11.98 1.66
CA THR A 94 0.32 -10.84 1.31
C THR A 94 1.74 -11.26 0.97
N LYS A 95 2.36 -10.53 0.03
CA LYS A 95 3.75 -10.76 -0.39
C LYS A 95 4.46 -9.44 -0.56
N CYS A 96 5.72 -9.38 -0.12
CA CYS A 96 6.59 -8.24 -0.36
C CYS A 96 7.52 -8.51 -1.54
N ARG A 97 7.71 -7.52 -2.40
CA ARG A 97 8.70 -7.54 -3.48
C ARG A 97 9.45 -6.22 -3.49
N VAL A 98 10.74 -6.28 -3.80
CA VAL A 98 11.56 -5.08 -4.01
C VAL A 98 11.95 -5.05 -5.47
N HIS A 99 11.64 -3.96 -6.16
CA HIS A 99 12.03 -3.76 -7.55
C HIS A 99 12.37 -2.29 -7.77
N ASP A 100 13.54 -2.02 -8.36
CA ASP A 100 14.02 -0.66 -8.64
C ASP A 100 14.00 0.28 -7.43
N GLY A 101 14.19 -0.22 -6.20
CA GLY A 101 14.10 0.59 -4.98
C GLY A 101 12.68 0.84 -4.47
N ILE A 102 11.64 0.42 -5.20
CA ILE A 102 10.26 0.39 -4.72
C ILE A 102 10.06 -0.86 -3.88
N LEU A 103 9.38 -0.69 -2.74
CA LEU A 103 8.89 -1.80 -1.94
C LEU A 103 7.39 -2.00 -2.24
N GLU A 104 7.08 -3.06 -2.97
CA GLU A 104 5.71 -3.50 -3.26
C GLU A 104 5.21 -4.42 -2.14
N VAL A 105 3.99 -4.17 -1.67
CA VAL A 105 3.19 -5.11 -0.89
C VAL A 105 1.99 -5.52 -1.73
N GLN A 106 2.01 -6.77 -2.19
CA GLN A 106 0.92 -7.37 -2.95
C GLN A 106 -0.06 -8.04 -1.99
N PHE A 107 -1.36 -7.83 -2.22
CA PHE A 107 -2.48 -8.44 -1.53
C PHE A 107 -3.27 -9.28 -2.52
N LYS A 108 -3.55 -10.51 -2.12
CA LYS A 108 -4.47 -11.40 -2.81
C LYS A 108 -5.61 -11.74 -1.86
N PHE A 109 -6.82 -11.48 -2.33
CA PHE A 109 -8.05 -11.77 -1.60
C PHE A 109 -8.66 -13.07 -2.13
N ALA A 110 -9.05 -13.97 -1.23
CA ALA A 110 -9.76 -15.21 -1.54
C ALA A 110 -11.27 -15.07 -1.39
#